data_AF-A0A4Y6PMS7-F1
#
_entry.id   AF-A0A4Y6PMS7-F1
#
_cell.length_a   1.000
_cell.length_b   1.000
_cell.length_c   1.000
_cell.angle_alpha   90.00
_cell.angle_beta   90.00
_cell.angle_gamma   90.00
#
_symmetry.space_group_name_H-M   'P 1'
#
loop_
_entity.id
_entity.type
_entity.pdbx_description
1 polymer ?
#
loop_
_entity_poly.entity_id
_entity_poly.type
_entity_poly.pdbx_seq_one_letter_code
_entity_poly.pdbx_strand_id
1 'polypeptide(L)'
;MKRLKHLVVLVFAAAILLPVAAEAATTSSVYVLLKNGGSGDFTYYNQVKVFANADYDAYDRIEWAPEYRWETVSPGETFTARFSGLYVYSGWQGTYQFEVSFEDNNYTKNTVVIDGVRFNSSYKTYYVSKLGVTTYRPSDYWALEVAPDGGNSAPEEVAIRGCYPDYPDYESSLYVWWSLSPRPSDYSHMTLQRQDPGSTRWQDVRTTFWWGSQHYSDSGLQPGTTYTYRIAHYDQYGAVSYGPEKECTTRQGTSDADGDGVADSADNCPHTPNPLQLDADGDGLGDACDSDDDGDGADDAVDNCPASYNPGQQDLDGDGQGDVCDIDDDNDGVEDDADNCPTVANPDQLDFDGDGQGNACDPDDDGDGVEDGADNCSLSYNPAQEDLDGDGLGDECDPDIDGDGWDNDADCAPYDPAINPDAQEIPYDGVDNNCNGMEDDTIDGAVDIVEDALCDIPAGAWKVGGGCGALKNKLRAIANKVDAALRTGKTAQIDAAIRQVENDLLPKLDGCAANGTPDNDDWVQECTYQETAYDLLRELRDWLVALRDA
;
A
#
# COMPACT_ATOMS: atom_id res chain seq x y z
N MET A 1 14.75 -10.41 -3.71
CA MET A 1 15.09 -10.02 -2.32
C MET A 1 14.47 -8.67 -2.01
N LYS A 2 13.25 -8.63 -1.47
CA LYS A 2 12.60 -7.46 -0.85
C LYS A 2 11.51 -8.04 0.07
N ARG A 3 11.16 -7.55 1.26
CA ARG A 3 11.72 -6.63 2.26
C ARG A 3 10.92 -7.00 3.54
N LEU A 4 11.56 -6.96 4.71
CA LEU A 4 10.87 -7.10 6.00
C LEU A 4 11.03 -5.79 6.76
N LYS A 5 9.99 -4.95 6.87
CA LYS A 5 9.84 -3.94 7.93
C LYS A 5 8.35 -3.73 8.27
N HIS A 6 8.09 -3.72 9.57
CA HIS A 6 6.86 -3.48 10.36
C HIS A 6 6.41 -2.00 10.21
N LEU A 7 5.22 -1.46 10.53
CA LEU A 7 3.92 -1.86 11.10
C LEU A 7 3.04 -0.58 11.15
N VAL A 8 1.80 -0.57 10.64
CA VAL A 8 0.70 0.28 11.16
C VAL A 8 -0.62 -0.49 11.01
N VAL A 9 -1.43 -0.48 12.06
CA VAL A 9 -2.69 -1.22 12.24
C VAL A 9 -3.87 -0.35 11.77
N LEU A 10 -4.77 -0.90 10.96
CA LEU A 10 -6.21 -0.57 11.04
C LEU A 10 -7.06 -1.72 10.48
N VAL A 11 -8.09 -2.03 11.26
CA VAL A 11 -9.02 -3.15 11.18
C VAL A 11 -10.12 -2.82 10.19
N PHE A 12 -10.42 -3.70 9.22
CA PHE A 12 -11.79 -4.03 8.82
C PHE A 12 -11.84 -5.43 8.21
N ALA A 13 -12.89 -6.16 8.59
CA ALA A 13 -12.98 -7.60 8.54
C ALA A 13 -13.31 -8.13 7.13
N ALA A 14 -12.40 -8.93 6.56
CA ALA A 14 -12.76 -9.88 5.51
C ALA A 14 -13.51 -11.06 6.17
N ALA A 15 -14.83 -10.95 6.24
CA ALA A 15 -15.69 -12.08 6.55
C ALA A 15 -15.71 -13.02 5.34
N ILE A 16 -14.77 -13.97 5.34
CA ILE A 16 -14.88 -15.21 4.56
C ILE A 16 -16.18 -15.87 5.03
N LEU A 17 -17.22 -15.84 4.20
CA LEU A 17 -18.44 -16.64 4.36
C LEU A 17 -18.10 -18.11 4.04
N LEU A 18 -17.37 -18.75 4.95
CA LEU A 18 -17.58 -20.17 5.18
C LEU A 18 -18.98 -20.31 5.79
N PRO A 19 -19.79 -21.31 5.39
CA PRO A 19 -21.03 -21.59 6.09
C PRO A 19 -20.67 -21.89 7.54
N VAL A 20 -21.04 -20.98 8.45
CA VAL A 20 -21.08 -21.29 9.87
C VAL A 20 -22.02 -22.47 9.98
N ALA A 21 -21.46 -23.64 10.23
CA ALA A 21 -22.24 -24.79 10.65
C ALA A 21 -23.05 -24.32 11.85
N ALA A 22 -24.36 -24.22 11.67
CA ALA A 22 -25.31 -24.00 12.73
C ALA A 22 -25.00 -24.99 13.85
N GLU A 23 -24.39 -24.51 14.94
CA GLU A 23 -24.27 -25.31 16.15
C GLU A 23 -25.69 -25.63 16.62
N ALA A 24 -26.12 -26.87 16.38
CA ALA A 24 -27.37 -27.39 16.89
C ALA A 24 -27.26 -27.52 18.42
N ALA A 25 -27.60 -26.45 19.13
CA ALA A 25 -27.72 -26.48 20.58
C ALA A 25 -28.96 -27.34 20.96
N THR A 26 -28.70 -28.46 21.62
CA THR A 26 -29.70 -29.45 22.03
C THR A 26 -30.60 -28.97 23.18
N THR A 27 -31.88 -29.33 23.04
CA THR A 27 -32.96 -29.48 24.04
C THR A 27 -33.43 -28.24 24.80
N SER A 28 -34.34 -27.47 24.19
CA SER A 28 -35.34 -26.72 24.96
C SER A 28 -36.66 -27.49 24.97
N SER A 29 -37.18 -27.82 26.16
CA SER A 29 -38.51 -28.43 26.26
C SER A 29 -39.59 -27.35 26.29
N VAL A 30 -40.59 -27.47 25.42
CA VAL A 30 -41.80 -26.64 25.47
C VAL A 30 -42.82 -27.31 26.38
N TYR A 31 -43.56 -26.53 27.18
CA TYR A 31 -44.57 -27.06 28.09
C TYR A 31 -45.91 -26.40 27.79
N VAL A 32 -46.87 -27.15 27.28
CA VAL A 32 -48.20 -26.62 26.97
C VAL A 32 -49.13 -26.90 28.14
N LEU A 33 -49.77 -25.86 28.66
CA LEU A 33 -50.81 -25.99 29.69
C LEU A 33 -52.17 -26.15 29.01
N LEU A 34 -52.75 -27.34 29.16
CA LEU A 34 -54.04 -27.72 28.59
C LEU A 34 -55.09 -27.76 29.69
N LYS A 35 -56.34 -27.41 29.35
CA LYS A 35 -57.50 -27.55 30.23
C LYS A 35 -58.45 -28.57 29.65
N ASN A 36 -58.89 -29.51 30.47
CA ASN A 36 -59.99 -30.39 30.11
C ASN A 36 -61.29 -29.58 30.09
N GLY A 37 -61.75 -29.18 28.92
CA GLY A 37 -63.04 -28.50 28.73
C GLY A 37 -64.20 -29.47 28.49
N GLY A 38 -63.92 -30.78 28.53
CA GLY A 38 -64.84 -31.84 28.18
C GLY A 38 -65.62 -32.45 29.32
N SER A 39 -66.37 -33.51 29.02
CA SER A 39 -67.22 -34.24 29.97
C SER A 39 -66.59 -35.55 30.50
N GLY A 40 -65.36 -35.89 30.13
CA GLY A 40 -64.68 -37.14 30.51
C GLY A 40 -63.29 -36.91 31.13
N ASP A 41 -62.73 -37.93 31.77
CA ASP A 41 -61.47 -37.81 32.51
C ASP A 41 -60.27 -38.21 31.63
N PHE A 42 -59.18 -37.44 31.69
CA PHE A 42 -57.92 -37.85 31.06
C PHE A 42 -57.06 -38.62 32.05
N THR A 43 -56.63 -39.82 31.65
CA THR A 43 -55.67 -40.62 32.43
C THR A 43 -54.41 -40.85 31.59
N TYR A 44 -53.35 -41.33 32.23
CA TYR A 44 -52.12 -41.77 31.55
C TYR A 44 -52.36 -42.76 30.39
N TYR A 45 -53.49 -43.49 30.40
CA TYR A 45 -53.84 -44.45 29.35
C TYR A 45 -54.66 -43.85 28.19
N ASN A 46 -55.32 -42.70 28.37
CA ASN A 46 -56.14 -42.01 27.34
C ASN A 46 -55.33 -40.96 26.53
N GLN A 47 -54.02 -41.19 26.47
CA GLN A 47 -52.92 -40.39 25.91
C GLN A 47 -53.30 -39.21 25.01
N VAL A 48 -52.86 -38.01 25.41
CA VAL A 48 -52.79 -36.83 24.54
C VAL A 48 -51.54 -36.94 23.67
N LYS A 49 -51.72 -37.17 22.37
CA LYS A 49 -50.63 -37.12 21.37
C LYS A 49 -50.64 -35.77 20.71
N VAL A 50 -49.50 -35.10 20.65
CA VAL A 50 -49.39 -33.77 20.05
C VAL A 50 -48.31 -33.74 18.99
N PHE A 51 -48.66 -33.31 17.78
CA PHE A 51 -47.74 -33.17 16.64
C PHE A 51 -47.46 -31.70 16.36
N ALA A 52 -46.20 -31.30 16.23
CA ALA A 52 -45.82 -29.95 15.82
C ALA A 52 -45.24 -30.00 14.41
N ASN A 53 -45.82 -29.28 13.46
CA ASN A 53 -45.31 -29.22 12.09
C ASN A 53 -44.39 -28.02 11.92
N ALA A 54 -43.08 -28.25 11.99
CA ALA A 54 -42.06 -27.37 11.44
C ALA A 54 -41.25 -28.20 10.44
N ASP A 55 -40.90 -27.59 9.32
CA ASP A 55 -40.51 -28.25 8.06
C ASP A 55 -39.56 -29.48 8.17
N TYR A 56 -39.83 -30.47 7.30
CA TYR A 56 -38.99 -31.61 6.86
C TYR A 56 -38.40 -32.60 7.91
N ASP A 57 -38.87 -33.85 7.84
CA ASP A 57 -38.20 -35.11 8.25
C ASP A 57 -37.98 -35.50 9.73
N ALA A 58 -38.48 -34.76 10.72
CA ALA A 58 -38.44 -35.23 12.11
C ALA A 58 -39.80 -35.78 12.58
N TYR A 59 -39.90 -37.11 12.72
CA TYR A 59 -40.85 -37.71 13.68
C TYR A 59 -40.40 -37.31 15.09
N ASP A 60 -40.71 -36.08 15.52
CA ASP A 60 -40.43 -35.65 16.89
C ASP A 60 -41.29 -36.44 17.87
N ARG A 61 -40.59 -37.15 18.74
CA ARG A 61 -41.13 -38.28 19.51
C ARG A 61 -41.70 -37.79 20.83
N ILE A 62 -42.98 -38.09 21.00
CA ILE A 62 -43.87 -37.87 22.15
C ILE A 62 -43.22 -38.26 23.51
N GLU A 63 -43.33 -37.37 24.50
CA GLU A 63 -42.81 -37.58 25.87
C GLU A 63 -43.87 -37.52 27.01
N TRP A 64 -45.18 -37.65 26.74
CA TRP A 64 -46.26 -38.00 27.71
C TRP A 64 -47.02 -36.84 28.42
N ALA A 65 -48.35 -37.00 28.59
CA ALA A 65 -49.22 -36.15 29.42
C ALA A 65 -50.53 -36.88 29.81
N PRO A 66 -51.03 -36.77 31.07
CA PRO A 66 -50.38 -36.13 32.21
C PRO A 66 -49.05 -36.83 32.57
N GLU A 67 -48.08 -36.06 33.05
CA GLU A 67 -46.67 -36.49 33.20
C GLU A 67 -46.51 -37.67 34.17
N TYR A 68 -47.44 -37.82 35.13
CA TYR A 68 -47.44 -38.90 36.10
C TYR A 68 -48.49 -39.98 35.80
N ARG A 69 -48.07 -41.25 35.83
CA ARG A 69 -48.89 -42.43 35.51
C ARG A 69 -50.18 -42.59 36.34
N TRP A 70 -50.29 -41.89 37.47
CA TRP A 70 -51.39 -42.00 38.43
C TRP A 70 -52.32 -40.78 38.43
N GLU A 71 -52.05 -39.79 37.58
CA GLU A 71 -52.81 -38.55 37.53
C GLU A 71 -54.05 -38.72 36.63
N THR A 72 -55.21 -38.32 37.15
CA THR A 72 -56.49 -38.28 36.43
C THR A 72 -56.94 -36.83 36.39
N VAL A 73 -57.15 -36.30 35.19
CA VAL A 73 -57.49 -34.90 34.96
C VAL A 73 -58.96 -34.81 34.59
N SER A 74 -59.75 -34.36 35.55
CA SER A 74 -61.21 -34.30 35.45
C SER A 74 -61.64 -33.09 34.61
N PRO A 75 -62.90 -33.06 34.12
CA PRO A 75 -63.52 -31.87 33.54
C PRO A 75 -63.26 -30.59 34.36
N GLY A 76 -62.72 -29.57 33.71
CA GLY A 76 -62.36 -28.28 34.27
C GLY A 76 -60.94 -28.18 34.84
N GLU A 77 -60.23 -29.29 34.99
CA GLU A 77 -58.85 -29.31 35.50
C GLU A 77 -57.82 -29.09 34.39
N THR A 78 -56.66 -28.53 34.77
CA THR A 78 -55.54 -28.30 33.84
C THR A 78 -54.43 -29.31 34.03
N PHE A 79 -53.72 -29.62 32.96
CA PHE A 79 -52.55 -30.48 32.97
C PHE A 79 -51.50 -29.98 31.99
N THR A 80 -50.24 -30.35 32.21
CA THR A 80 -49.13 -29.91 31.37
C THR A 80 -48.69 -31.04 30.45
N ALA A 81 -48.50 -30.73 29.16
CA ALA A 81 -47.86 -31.62 28.20
C ALA A 81 -46.45 -31.11 27.91
N ARG A 82 -45.45 -31.98 28.05
CA ARG A 82 -44.05 -31.67 27.76
C ARG A 82 -43.67 -32.14 26.35
N PHE A 83 -42.94 -31.28 25.65
CA PHE A 83 -42.40 -31.53 24.33
C PHE A 83 -40.88 -31.50 24.42
N SER A 84 -40.21 -32.59 24.04
CA SER A 84 -38.76 -32.60 23.84
C SER A 84 -38.45 -32.66 22.34
N GLY A 85 -37.47 -31.89 21.87
CA GLY A 85 -37.02 -31.93 20.47
C GLY A 85 -37.55 -30.83 19.54
N LEU A 86 -38.50 -29.97 19.96
CA LEU A 86 -38.99 -28.88 19.11
C LEU A 86 -37.89 -27.83 18.85
N TYR A 87 -37.33 -27.81 17.63
CA TYR A 87 -36.30 -26.85 17.22
C TYR A 87 -36.92 -25.51 16.80
N VAL A 88 -36.97 -24.55 17.71
CA VAL A 88 -37.35 -23.16 17.39
C VAL A 88 -36.08 -22.37 17.04
N TYR A 89 -35.77 -22.26 15.75
CA TYR A 89 -34.54 -21.57 15.29
C TYR A 89 -34.65 -20.05 15.53
N SER A 90 -33.63 -19.43 16.12
CA SER A 90 -33.58 -17.98 16.33
C SER A 90 -33.48 -17.27 14.98
N GLY A 91 -34.60 -16.72 14.51
CA GLY A 91 -34.70 -16.02 13.22
C GLY A 91 -35.93 -16.44 12.39
N TRP A 92 -36.51 -17.61 12.68
CA TRP A 92 -37.74 -18.08 12.04
C TRP A 92 -38.97 -17.66 12.84
N GLN A 93 -39.78 -16.74 12.29
CA GLN A 93 -41.13 -16.46 12.78
C GLN A 93 -42.15 -17.45 12.18
N GLY A 94 -41.89 -18.75 12.35
CA GLY A 94 -42.78 -19.82 11.88
C GLY A 94 -44.10 -19.85 12.65
N THR A 95 -45.18 -20.18 11.96
CA THR A 95 -46.47 -20.50 12.58
C THR A 95 -46.56 -22.00 12.77
N TYR A 96 -46.79 -22.45 14.00
CA TYR A 96 -46.80 -23.87 14.38
C TYR A 96 -48.24 -24.36 14.57
N GLN A 97 -48.49 -25.57 14.08
CA GLN A 97 -49.74 -26.28 14.27
C GLN A 97 -49.53 -27.45 15.25
N PHE A 98 -50.40 -27.57 16.24
CA PHE A 98 -50.42 -28.64 17.24
C PHE A 98 -51.67 -29.51 17.07
N GLU A 99 -51.50 -30.81 16.81
CA GLU A 99 -52.63 -31.75 16.73
C GLU A 99 -52.72 -32.59 18.00
N VAL A 100 -53.71 -32.34 18.85
CA VAL A 100 -53.99 -33.04 20.12
C VAL A 100 -54.98 -34.19 19.90
N SER A 101 -54.53 -35.44 19.94
CA SER A 101 -55.39 -36.63 19.87
C SER A 101 -55.57 -37.29 21.23
N PHE A 102 -56.78 -37.68 21.61
CA PHE A 102 -57.12 -38.35 22.88
C PHE A 102 -58.30 -39.33 22.72
N GLU A 103 -58.47 -40.25 23.66
CA GLU A 103 -59.64 -41.15 23.71
C GLU A 103 -60.60 -40.71 24.83
N ASP A 104 -61.90 -40.64 24.53
CA ASP A 104 -62.93 -40.35 25.53
C ASP A 104 -63.22 -41.58 26.40
N ASN A 105 -64.12 -41.41 27.38
CA ASN A 105 -64.53 -42.51 28.29
C ASN A 105 -65.24 -43.68 27.57
N ASN A 106 -65.52 -43.57 26.26
CA ASN A 106 -66.10 -44.62 25.41
C ASN A 106 -65.06 -45.22 24.44
N TYR A 107 -63.77 -44.92 24.60
CA TYR A 107 -62.68 -45.31 23.70
C TYR A 107 -62.79 -44.72 22.28
N THR A 108 -63.50 -43.61 22.13
CA THR A 108 -63.59 -42.88 20.84
C THR A 108 -62.39 -41.96 20.73
N LYS A 109 -61.61 -42.13 19.66
CA LYS A 109 -60.46 -41.28 19.38
C LYS A 109 -60.91 -39.93 18.80
N ASN A 110 -60.61 -38.85 19.50
CA ASN A 110 -60.89 -37.48 19.15
C ASN A 110 -59.59 -36.73 18.87
N THR A 111 -59.62 -35.76 17.97
CA THR A 111 -58.46 -34.97 17.55
C THR A 111 -58.82 -33.49 17.46
N VAL A 112 -58.01 -32.63 18.09
CA VAL A 112 -58.17 -31.17 18.10
C VAL A 112 -56.91 -30.54 17.50
N VAL A 113 -57.08 -29.66 16.51
CA VAL A 113 -55.97 -28.94 15.86
C VAL A 113 -55.91 -27.51 16.36
N ILE A 114 -54.72 -27.06 16.73
CA ILE A 114 -54.42 -25.72 17.23
C ILE A 114 -53.42 -25.10 16.27
N ASP A 115 -53.81 -24.06 15.55
CA ASP A 115 -52.96 -23.39 14.55
C ASP A 115 -52.61 -21.95 14.98
N GLY A 116 -51.68 -21.30 14.30
CA GLY A 116 -51.37 -19.88 14.54
C GLY A 116 -50.35 -19.64 15.65
N VAL A 117 -49.76 -20.67 16.24
CA VAL A 117 -48.88 -20.50 17.42
C VAL A 117 -47.52 -19.98 16.97
N ARG A 118 -47.09 -18.84 17.51
CA ARG A 118 -45.80 -18.22 17.18
C ARG A 118 -44.92 -18.12 18.42
N PHE A 119 -43.69 -18.61 18.33
CA PHE A 119 -42.71 -18.49 19.39
C PHE A 119 -41.78 -17.30 19.08
N ASN A 120 -41.57 -16.44 20.08
CA ASN A 120 -40.61 -15.35 19.99
C ASN A 120 -39.36 -15.78 20.80
N SER A 121 -38.16 -15.60 20.25
CA SER A 121 -36.85 -16.15 20.67
C SER A 121 -36.47 -15.98 22.17
N SER A 122 -35.31 -16.40 22.69
CA SER A 122 -34.76 -17.76 22.85
C SER A 122 -34.54 -17.99 24.37
N TYR A 123 -34.51 -19.26 24.81
CA TYR A 123 -34.11 -19.76 26.15
C TYR A 123 -35.06 -19.60 27.34
N LYS A 124 -36.37 -19.83 27.17
CA LYS A 124 -37.30 -19.95 28.30
C LYS A 124 -38.23 -21.16 28.19
N THR A 125 -38.81 -21.56 29.31
CA THR A 125 -39.97 -22.45 29.30
C THR A 125 -41.17 -21.64 28.81
N TYR A 126 -41.70 -22.03 27.65
CA TYR A 126 -42.85 -21.38 27.02
C TYR A 126 -44.13 -22.12 27.37
N TYR A 127 -45.19 -21.35 27.67
CA TYR A 127 -46.55 -21.81 27.92
C TYR A 127 -47.49 -21.21 26.88
N VAL A 128 -48.30 -22.06 26.25
CA VAL A 128 -49.27 -21.66 25.21
C VAL A 128 -50.66 -21.51 25.84
N SER A 129 -51.27 -20.34 25.63
CA SER A 129 -52.63 -20.02 26.07
C SER A 129 -53.55 -19.68 24.90
N LYS A 130 -54.85 -19.60 25.14
CA LYS A 130 -55.83 -19.07 24.18
C LYS A 130 -55.53 -17.61 23.75
N LEU A 131 -54.76 -16.86 24.54
CA LEU A 131 -54.39 -15.46 24.28
C LEU A 131 -52.99 -15.31 23.67
N GLY A 132 -52.26 -16.40 23.41
CA GLY A 132 -50.91 -16.40 22.84
C GLY A 132 -49.86 -17.12 23.70
N VAL A 133 -48.60 -16.99 23.29
CA VAL A 133 -47.44 -17.64 23.94
C VAL A 133 -46.86 -16.74 25.03
N THR A 134 -46.60 -17.29 26.22
CA THR A 134 -46.03 -16.57 27.36
C THR A 134 -44.86 -17.33 27.99
N THR A 135 -43.98 -16.64 28.71
CA THR A 135 -42.71 -17.22 29.22
C THR A 135 -42.64 -17.42 30.75
N TYR A 136 -43.77 -17.58 31.44
CA TYR A 136 -43.82 -17.86 32.89
C TYR A 136 -45.11 -18.63 33.24
N ARG A 137 -45.08 -19.56 34.21
CA ARG A 137 -46.21 -20.47 34.54
C ARG A 137 -47.54 -19.70 34.66
N PRO A 138 -48.46 -19.85 33.70
CA PRO A 138 -49.77 -19.22 33.75
C PRO A 138 -50.63 -19.90 34.82
N SER A 139 -51.54 -19.14 35.44
CA SER A 139 -52.60 -19.73 36.28
C SER A 139 -53.65 -20.43 35.39
N ASP A 140 -54.45 -21.33 35.97
CA ASP A 140 -55.42 -22.22 35.29
C ASP A 140 -56.44 -21.49 34.37
N TYR A 141 -56.56 -20.17 34.50
CA TYR A 141 -57.45 -19.32 33.70
C TYR A 141 -56.99 -19.11 32.26
N TRP A 142 -55.72 -19.39 31.95
CA TRP A 142 -55.14 -19.12 30.63
C TRP A 142 -54.81 -20.40 29.86
N ALA A 143 -55.24 -21.57 30.32
CA ALA A 143 -54.99 -22.83 29.62
C ALA A 143 -55.84 -22.97 28.34
N LEU A 144 -55.33 -23.74 27.38
CA LEU A 144 -56.03 -24.00 26.13
C LEU A 144 -57.07 -25.12 26.32
N GLU A 145 -58.32 -24.86 25.96
CA GLU A 145 -59.44 -25.78 26.20
C GLU A 145 -59.45 -26.95 25.21
N VAL A 146 -59.56 -28.16 25.74
CA VAL A 146 -59.73 -29.41 24.99
C VAL A 146 -61.12 -29.96 25.26
N ALA A 147 -62.02 -29.92 24.27
CA ALA A 147 -63.39 -30.44 24.39
C ALA A 147 -63.62 -31.65 23.46
N PRO A 148 -64.32 -32.70 23.92
CA PRO A 148 -64.56 -33.94 23.17
C PRO A 148 -65.65 -33.83 22.11
N ASP A 149 -66.42 -32.74 22.08
CA ASP A 149 -67.43 -32.52 21.05
C ASP A 149 -67.30 -31.12 20.44
N GLY A 150 -67.09 -31.11 19.14
CA GLY A 150 -66.89 -29.92 18.33
C GLY A 150 -67.95 -28.86 18.53
N GLY A 151 -67.54 -27.72 19.08
CA GLY A 151 -68.19 -26.44 18.82
C GLY A 151 -67.86 -25.98 17.41
N ASN A 152 -68.61 -26.46 16.42
CA ASN A 152 -68.73 -26.00 15.04
C ASN A 152 -67.63 -25.05 14.50
N SER A 153 -66.70 -25.64 13.74
CA SER A 153 -66.58 -25.28 12.32
C SER A 153 -66.62 -26.59 11.53
N ALA A 154 -67.25 -26.57 10.36
CA ALA A 154 -67.40 -27.71 9.45
C ALA A 154 -66.07 -28.44 9.22
N PRO A 155 -66.05 -29.72 8.77
CA PRO A 155 -64.82 -30.29 8.22
C PRO A 155 -64.26 -29.28 7.22
N GLU A 156 -63.08 -28.73 7.50
CA GLU A 156 -62.53 -27.66 6.69
C GLU A 156 -62.45 -28.15 5.25
N GLU A 157 -63.12 -27.43 4.36
CA GLU A 157 -63.07 -27.63 2.93
C GLU A 157 -61.59 -27.57 2.50
N VAL A 158 -61.20 -28.45 1.57
CA VAL A 158 -59.84 -28.46 1.04
C VAL A 158 -59.58 -27.13 0.35
N ALA A 159 -58.77 -26.29 0.99
CA ALA A 159 -58.55 -24.92 0.57
C ALA A 159 -57.07 -24.62 0.43
N ILE A 160 -56.74 -23.83 -0.59
CA ILE A 160 -55.45 -23.16 -0.68
C ILE A 160 -55.35 -22.20 0.49
N ARG A 161 -54.33 -22.39 1.32
CA ARG A 161 -54.16 -21.63 2.56
C ARG A 161 -53.32 -20.38 2.35
N GLY A 162 -52.38 -20.45 1.41
CA GLY A 162 -51.62 -19.29 1.01
C GLY A 162 -50.90 -19.48 -0.31
N CYS A 163 -50.62 -18.35 -0.93
CA CYS A 163 -49.73 -18.25 -2.06
C CYS A 163 -48.98 -16.92 -2.02
N TYR A 164 -47.69 -16.94 -2.35
CA TYR A 164 -46.84 -15.76 -2.37
C TYR A 164 -45.69 -15.95 -3.36
N PRO A 165 -45.07 -14.85 -3.86
CA PRO A 165 -43.84 -14.89 -4.65
C PRO A 165 -42.76 -15.75 -4.00
N ASP A 166 -42.19 -16.71 -4.74
CA ASP A 166 -41.24 -17.69 -4.21
C ASP A 166 -39.77 -17.25 -4.36
N TYR A 167 -38.89 -17.72 -3.49
CA TYR A 167 -37.45 -17.43 -3.56
C TYR A 167 -36.69 -18.58 -4.27
N PRO A 168 -35.65 -18.30 -5.10
CA PRO A 168 -35.04 -16.99 -5.39
C PRO A 168 -35.74 -16.18 -6.50
N ASP A 169 -36.70 -16.76 -7.19
CA ASP A 169 -37.33 -16.19 -8.38
C ASP A 169 -38.73 -15.60 -8.06
N TYR A 170 -38.71 -14.41 -7.46
CA TYR A 170 -39.92 -13.75 -6.96
C TYR A 170 -40.78 -13.11 -8.06
N GLU A 171 -40.27 -13.01 -9.29
CA GLU A 171 -40.96 -12.40 -10.41
C GLU A 171 -41.65 -13.43 -11.30
N SER A 172 -41.11 -14.65 -11.40
CA SER A 172 -41.67 -15.69 -12.27
C SER A 172 -42.03 -16.99 -11.56
N SER A 173 -42.00 -17.03 -10.22
CA SER A 173 -42.45 -18.18 -9.43
C SER A 173 -43.42 -17.84 -8.29
N LEU A 174 -44.43 -18.70 -8.09
CA LEU A 174 -45.37 -18.64 -6.97
C LEU A 174 -45.31 -19.90 -6.11
N TYR A 175 -45.10 -19.73 -4.81
CA TYR A 175 -45.23 -20.80 -3.83
C TYR A 175 -46.69 -20.93 -3.42
N VAL A 176 -47.31 -22.10 -3.65
CA VAL A 176 -48.72 -22.37 -3.32
C VAL A 176 -48.80 -23.53 -2.33
N TRP A 177 -49.52 -23.35 -1.22
CA TRP A 177 -49.70 -24.41 -0.22
C TRP A 177 -51.16 -24.56 0.21
N TRP A 178 -51.53 -25.81 0.53
CA TRP A 178 -52.89 -26.20 0.89
C TRP A 178 -52.89 -27.24 2.01
N SER A 179 -53.94 -27.24 2.84
CA SER A 179 -54.11 -28.21 3.93
C SER A 179 -55.45 -28.95 3.80
N LEU A 180 -55.51 -30.17 4.33
CA LEU A 180 -56.63 -31.11 4.09
C LEU A 180 -57.32 -31.56 5.38
N SER A 181 -58.62 -31.85 5.24
CA SER A 181 -59.34 -32.79 6.12
C SER A 181 -58.91 -34.25 5.83
N PRO A 182 -59.08 -35.21 6.77
CA PRO A 182 -58.63 -36.60 6.59
C PRO A 182 -59.27 -37.30 5.38
N ARG A 183 -58.49 -38.13 4.69
CA ARG A 183 -58.83 -38.83 3.44
C ARG A 183 -60.21 -39.53 3.50
N PRO A 184 -61.20 -39.10 2.70
CA PRO A 184 -62.42 -39.87 2.48
C PRO A 184 -62.13 -41.18 1.74
N SER A 185 -62.87 -42.25 2.03
CA SER A 185 -62.63 -43.60 1.48
C SER A 185 -62.70 -43.71 -0.04
N ASP A 186 -63.31 -42.72 -0.71
CA ASP A 186 -63.73 -42.83 -2.10
C ASP A 186 -62.86 -42.02 -3.08
N TYR A 187 -61.89 -41.24 -2.58
CA TYR A 187 -61.01 -40.44 -3.43
C TYR A 187 -59.67 -41.13 -3.74
N SER A 188 -59.23 -41.00 -5.01
CA SER A 188 -58.04 -41.59 -5.58
C SER A 188 -56.82 -40.68 -5.48
N HIS A 189 -56.95 -39.42 -5.91
CA HIS A 189 -55.88 -38.41 -5.92
C HIS A 189 -56.44 -36.99 -5.95
N MET A 190 -55.54 -36.01 -5.88
CA MET A 190 -55.87 -34.60 -6.02
C MET A 190 -54.94 -33.91 -7.00
N THR A 191 -55.41 -32.80 -7.55
CA THR A 191 -54.62 -31.97 -8.45
C THR A 191 -54.75 -30.50 -8.07
N LEU A 192 -53.62 -29.81 -7.92
CA LEU A 192 -53.56 -28.36 -7.94
C LEU A 192 -53.77 -27.91 -9.38
N GLN A 193 -54.80 -27.12 -9.60
CA GLN A 193 -55.12 -26.55 -10.89
C GLN A 193 -54.85 -25.05 -10.88
N ARG A 194 -54.33 -24.54 -12.00
CA ARG A 194 -54.13 -23.11 -12.28
C ARG A 194 -55.00 -22.67 -13.45
N GLN A 195 -55.55 -21.48 -13.38
CA GLN A 195 -56.13 -20.76 -14.49
C GLN A 195 -55.27 -19.51 -14.77
N ASP A 196 -54.79 -19.43 -16.01
CA ASP A 196 -54.02 -18.28 -16.49
C ASP A 196 -54.93 -17.05 -16.69
N PRO A 197 -54.41 -15.82 -16.56
CA PRO A 197 -55.20 -14.60 -16.74
C PRO A 197 -55.97 -14.58 -18.07
N GLY A 198 -57.27 -14.32 -17.99
CA GLY A 198 -58.15 -14.26 -19.17
C GLY A 198 -58.47 -15.63 -19.81
N SER A 199 -57.92 -16.73 -19.30
CA SER A 199 -58.28 -18.09 -19.72
C SER A 199 -59.56 -18.57 -19.03
N THR A 200 -60.39 -19.34 -19.73
CA THR A 200 -61.50 -20.09 -19.12
C THR A 200 -61.15 -21.55 -18.85
N ARG A 201 -59.91 -21.97 -19.15
CA ARG A 201 -59.43 -23.34 -19.01
C ARG A 201 -58.55 -23.48 -17.78
N TRP A 202 -58.79 -24.56 -17.03
CA TRP A 202 -57.95 -24.98 -15.91
C TRP A 202 -56.87 -25.94 -16.39
N GLN A 203 -55.65 -25.75 -15.89
CA GLN A 203 -54.48 -26.58 -16.16
C GLN A 203 -54.07 -27.29 -14.90
N ASP A 204 -53.75 -28.58 -15.01
CA ASP A 204 -53.23 -29.39 -13.92
C ASP A 204 -51.74 -29.09 -13.74
N VAL A 205 -51.36 -28.31 -12.73
CA VAL A 205 -49.95 -27.92 -12.48
C VAL A 205 -49.25 -28.90 -11.54
N ARG A 206 -49.99 -29.57 -10.65
CA ARG A 206 -49.43 -30.60 -9.76
C ARG A 206 -50.46 -31.66 -9.36
N THR A 207 -50.17 -32.93 -9.66
CA THR A 207 -50.96 -34.08 -9.20
C THR A 207 -50.28 -34.75 -7.99
N THR A 208 -51.04 -35.09 -6.95
CA THR A 208 -50.55 -35.82 -5.78
C THR A 208 -51.51 -36.94 -5.35
N PHE A 209 -50.92 -38.08 -4.96
CA PHE A 209 -51.63 -39.24 -4.41
C PHE A 209 -51.54 -39.28 -2.87
N TRP A 210 -50.80 -38.33 -2.29
CA TRP A 210 -50.54 -38.23 -0.87
C TRP A 210 -51.54 -37.27 -0.22
N TRP A 211 -52.15 -37.70 0.87
CA TRP A 211 -53.15 -36.95 1.62
C TRP A 211 -52.49 -36.34 2.87
N GLY A 212 -52.66 -35.03 3.04
CA GLY A 212 -52.09 -34.21 4.11
C GLY A 212 -51.84 -32.79 3.59
N SER A 213 -51.22 -31.93 4.40
CA SER A 213 -50.76 -30.62 3.92
C SER A 213 -49.69 -30.78 2.84
N GLN A 214 -49.76 -29.98 1.78
CA GLN A 214 -48.87 -30.06 0.62
C GLN A 214 -48.54 -28.64 0.13
N HIS A 215 -47.46 -28.52 -0.63
CA HIS A 215 -47.04 -27.29 -1.28
C HIS A 215 -46.45 -27.55 -2.68
N TYR A 216 -46.40 -26.53 -3.50
CA TYR A 216 -45.80 -26.57 -4.83
C TYR A 216 -45.32 -25.17 -5.26
N SER A 217 -44.12 -25.10 -5.80
CA SER A 217 -43.57 -23.90 -6.45
C SER A 217 -43.85 -23.98 -7.95
N ASP A 218 -44.72 -23.09 -8.42
CA ASP A 218 -45.13 -22.99 -9.81
C ASP A 218 -44.34 -21.89 -10.51
N SER A 219 -43.44 -22.27 -11.41
CA SER A 219 -42.46 -21.39 -12.06
C SER A 219 -42.77 -21.11 -13.54
N GLY A 220 -42.08 -20.12 -14.11
CA GLY A 220 -42.26 -19.72 -15.51
C GLY A 220 -43.50 -18.85 -15.74
N LEU A 221 -43.95 -18.14 -14.71
CA LEU A 221 -45.07 -17.22 -14.74
C LEU A 221 -44.64 -15.82 -15.21
N GLN A 222 -45.57 -15.04 -15.74
CA GLN A 222 -45.30 -13.65 -16.14
C GLN A 222 -45.18 -12.75 -14.90
N PRO A 223 -44.22 -11.81 -14.84
CA PRO A 223 -44.15 -10.83 -13.77
C PRO A 223 -45.42 -9.96 -13.66
N GLY A 224 -45.75 -9.54 -12.43
CA GLY A 224 -46.88 -8.66 -12.12
C GLY A 224 -48.27 -9.23 -12.44
N THR A 225 -48.37 -10.54 -12.64
CA THR A 225 -49.54 -11.21 -13.23
C THR A 225 -50.29 -12.04 -12.19
N THR A 226 -51.63 -11.91 -12.18
CA THR A 226 -52.50 -12.63 -11.25
C THR A 226 -53.02 -13.94 -11.86
N TYR A 227 -52.74 -15.05 -11.18
CA TYR A 227 -53.20 -16.40 -11.52
C TYR A 227 -54.23 -16.88 -10.48
N THR A 228 -55.20 -17.68 -10.92
CA THR A 228 -56.20 -18.27 -10.02
C THR A 228 -55.92 -19.75 -9.84
N TYR A 229 -55.85 -20.21 -8.59
CA TYR A 229 -55.58 -21.60 -8.24
C TYR A 229 -56.76 -22.24 -7.52
N ARG A 230 -56.90 -23.56 -7.64
CA ARG A 230 -57.83 -24.37 -6.83
C ARG A 230 -57.34 -25.81 -6.71
N ILE A 231 -57.94 -26.57 -5.80
CA ILE A 231 -57.70 -28.01 -5.68
C ILE A 231 -58.88 -28.79 -6.28
N ALA A 232 -58.60 -29.76 -7.13
CA ALA A 232 -59.57 -30.71 -7.67
C ALA A 232 -59.39 -32.09 -7.03
N HIS A 233 -60.47 -32.70 -6.53
CA HIS A 233 -60.47 -34.08 -6.03
C HIS A 233 -60.97 -35.04 -7.09
N TYR A 234 -60.34 -36.20 -7.16
CA TYR A 234 -60.70 -37.25 -8.10
C TYR A 234 -61.09 -38.52 -7.34
N ASP A 235 -62.15 -39.18 -7.80
CA ASP A 235 -62.42 -40.58 -7.47
C ASP A 235 -61.84 -41.49 -8.59
N GLN A 236 -62.31 -42.74 -8.68
CA GLN A 236 -61.90 -43.66 -9.74
C GLN A 236 -62.54 -43.36 -11.12
N TYR A 237 -63.51 -42.45 -11.18
CA TYR A 237 -64.28 -42.11 -12.37
C TYR A 237 -64.01 -40.68 -12.90
N GLY A 238 -63.40 -39.81 -12.10
CA GLY A 238 -62.97 -38.48 -12.52
C GLY A 238 -62.99 -37.44 -11.40
N ALA A 239 -62.93 -36.16 -11.76
CA ALA A 239 -63.03 -35.06 -10.80
C ALA A 239 -64.44 -34.99 -10.23
N VAL A 240 -64.55 -35.01 -8.90
CA VAL A 240 -65.81 -35.13 -8.16
C VAL A 240 -66.11 -33.93 -7.29
N SER A 241 -65.10 -33.12 -6.95
CA SER A 241 -65.29 -31.83 -6.30
C SER A 241 -64.11 -30.89 -6.56
N TYR A 242 -64.37 -29.59 -6.40
CA TYR A 242 -63.38 -28.52 -6.48
C TYR A 242 -63.43 -27.70 -5.20
N GLY A 243 -62.26 -27.39 -4.63
CA GLY A 243 -62.14 -26.47 -3.51
C GLY A 243 -62.30 -25.01 -3.94
N PRO A 244 -62.32 -24.07 -2.97
CA PRO A 244 -62.42 -22.64 -3.24
C PRO A 244 -61.22 -22.15 -4.06
N GLU A 245 -61.49 -21.19 -4.94
CA GLU A 245 -60.50 -20.54 -5.79
C GLU A 245 -59.71 -19.49 -5.00
N LYS A 246 -58.42 -19.36 -5.31
CA LYS A 246 -57.51 -18.39 -4.69
C LYS A 246 -56.69 -17.67 -5.76
N GLU A 247 -56.74 -16.35 -5.73
CA GLU A 247 -55.90 -15.51 -6.59
C GLU A 247 -54.52 -15.26 -5.96
N CYS A 248 -53.49 -15.32 -6.80
CA CYS A 248 -52.09 -15.23 -6.43
C CYS A 248 -51.34 -14.41 -7.50
N THR A 249 -50.55 -13.42 -7.09
CA THR A 249 -49.91 -12.46 -8.01
C THR A 249 -48.40 -12.51 -7.87
N THR A 250 -47.68 -12.63 -9.00
CA THR A 250 -46.21 -12.50 -9.06
C THR A 250 -45.78 -11.05 -8.82
N ARG A 251 -44.52 -10.80 -8.44
CA ARG A 251 -44.01 -9.42 -8.35
C ARG A 251 -43.86 -8.79 -9.73
N GLN A 252 -44.11 -7.49 -9.84
CA GLN A 252 -43.86 -6.72 -11.07
C GLN A 252 -42.35 -6.63 -11.30
N GLY A 253 -41.88 -7.05 -12.47
CA GLY A 253 -40.48 -6.84 -12.88
C GLY A 253 -40.27 -5.38 -13.28
N THR A 254 -39.13 -4.82 -12.94
CA THR A 254 -38.65 -3.54 -13.52
C THR A 254 -38.14 -3.84 -14.92
N SER A 255 -38.46 -3.00 -15.90
CA SER A 255 -37.89 -3.16 -17.25
C SER A 255 -36.38 -2.88 -17.20
N ASP A 256 -35.63 -3.67 -17.95
CA ASP A 256 -34.18 -3.63 -18.14
C ASP A 256 -33.98 -3.96 -19.63
N ALA A 257 -33.88 -2.93 -20.45
CA ALA A 257 -34.01 -3.01 -21.89
C ALA A 257 -32.74 -3.52 -22.58
N ASP A 258 -31.59 -3.33 -21.97
CA ASP A 258 -30.28 -3.72 -22.51
C ASP A 258 -29.66 -4.92 -21.77
N GLY A 259 -30.24 -5.32 -20.64
CA GLY A 259 -29.93 -6.56 -19.92
C GLY A 259 -28.66 -6.46 -19.08
N ASP A 260 -28.29 -5.26 -18.65
CA ASP A 260 -27.05 -5.00 -17.92
C ASP A 260 -27.19 -5.21 -16.39
N GLY A 261 -28.42 -5.43 -15.92
CA GLY A 261 -28.75 -5.67 -14.52
C GLY A 261 -29.17 -4.42 -13.74
N VAL A 262 -29.22 -3.26 -14.39
CA VAL A 262 -29.80 -2.01 -13.90
C VAL A 262 -31.18 -1.84 -14.54
N ALA A 263 -32.15 -1.36 -13.76
CA ALA A 263 -33.49 -1.14 -14.28
C ALA A 263 -33.54 0.17 -15.09
N ASP A 264 -34.26 0.22 -16.23
CA ASP A 264 -34.39 1.40 -17.12
C ASP A 264 -34.68 2.71 -16.38
N SER A 265 -35.41 2.65 -15.25
CA SER A 265 -35.78 3.83 -14.46
C SER A 265 -34.66 4.40 -13.59
N ALA A 266 -33.61 3.63 -13.39
CA ALA A 266 -32.42 3.95 -12.60
C ALA A 266 -31.14 3.85 -13.45
N ASP A 267 -31.29 3.59 -14.75
CA ASP A 267 -30.22 3.41 -15.70
C ASP A 267 -29.87 4.75 -16.37
N ASN A 268 -28.63 5.21 -16.24
CA ASN A 268 -28.15 6.42 -16.91
C ASN A 268 -27.83 6.21 -18.40
N CYS A 269 -27.81 4.96 -18.88
CA CYS A 269 -27.77 4.59 -20.29
C CYS A 269 -28.77 3.47 -20.63
N PRO A 270 -30.11 3.70 -20.61
CA PRO A 270 -31.16 2.67 -20.70
C PRO A 270 -31.16 1.72 -21.91
N HIS A 271 -30.28 1.94 -22.89
CA HIS A 271 -30.18 1.18 -24.13
C HIS A 271 -28.75 0.73 -24.45
N THR A 272 -27.80 0.99 -23.56
CA THR A 272 -26.38 0.65 -23.73
C THR A 272 -25.86 0.03 -22.43
N PRO A 273 -25.53 -1.28 -22.42
CA PRO A 273 -25.18 -1.96 -21.18
C PRO A 273 -23.99 -1.32 -20.45
N ASN A 274 -24.22 -0.82 -19.24
CA ASN A 274 -23.22 -0.17 -18.40
C ASN A 274 -23.47 -0.46 -16.90
N PRO A 275 -23.21 -1.71 -16.43
CA PRO A 275 -23.60 -2.15 -15.08
C PRO A 275 -22.96 -1.36 -13.92
N LEU A 276 -21.91 -0.59 -14.21
CA LEU A 276 -21.20 0.25 -13.23
C LEU A 276 -21.82 1.64 -13.10
N GLN A 277 -22.65 2.08 -14.07
CA GLN A 277 -23.36 3.36 -14.04
C GLN A 277 -22.41 4.52 -13.76
N LEU A 278 -21.24 4.51 -14.42
CA LEU A 278 -20.31 5.64 -14.39
C LEU A 278 -20.95 6.84 -15.10
N ASP A 279 -20.61 8.02 -14.59
CA ASP A 279 -21.17 9.33 -14.92
C ASP A 279 -20.15 10.34 -14.38
N ALA A 280 -19.08 10.57 -15.15
CA ALA A 280 -17.88 11.27 -14.66
C ALA A 280 -18.15 12.76 -14.38
N ASP A 281 -18.98 13.41 -15.20
CA ASP A 281 -19.36 14.82 -15.02
C ASP A 281 -20.61 15.02 -14.13
N GLY A 282 -21.41 13.98 -13.90
CA GLY A 282 -22.59 14.00 -13.05
C GLY A 282 -23.81 14.67 -13.69
N ASP A 283 -23.89 14.76 -15.02
CA ASP A 283 -25.02 15.37 -15.73
C ASP A 283 -26.25 14.44 -15.81
N GLY A 284 -26.06 13.16 -15.53
CA GLY A 284 -27.08 12.11 -15.49
C GLY A 284 -27.19 11.28 -16.78
N LEU A 285 -26.38 11.54 -17.79
CA LEU A 285 -26.05 10.64 -18.88
C LEU A 285 -24.82 9.83 -18.46
N GLY A 286 -24.80 8.52 -18.72
CA GLY A 286 -23.65 7.71 -18.33
C GLY A 286 -22.55 7.71 -19.38
N ASP A 287 -21.29 7.52 -18.96
CA ASP A 287 -20.10 7.47 -19.83
C ASP A 287 -20.26 6.51 -21.03
N ALA A 288 -21.06 5.46 -20.88
CA ALA A 288 -21.28 4.50 -21.97
C ALA A 288 -22.14 5.06 -23.13
N CYS A 289 -22.84 6.17 -22.91
CA CYS A 289 -23.75 6.79 -23.85
C CYS A 289 -23.67 8.32 -23.91
N ASP A 290 -22.70 8.91 -23.20
CA ASP A 290 -22.25 10.28 -23.42
C ASP A 290 -21.26 10.34 -24.60
N SER A 291 -20.94 11.56 -25.03
CA SER A 291 -19.94 11.87 -26.05
C SER A 291 -18.85 12.82 -25.56
N ASP A 292 -18.98 13.26 -24.31
CA ASP A 292 -18.11 14.18 -23.57
C ASP A 292 -18.24 13.77 -22.09
N ASP A 293 -17.66 12.61 -21.74
CA ASP A 293 -17.90 11.91 -20.47
C ASP A 293 -17.57 12.79 -19.23
N ASP A 294 -16.62 13.72 -19.35
CA ASP A 294 -16.17 14.58 -18.26
C ASP A 294 -16.66 16.04 -18.32
N GLY A 295 -17.39 16.39 -19.39
CA GLY A 295 -18.05 17.68 -19.57
C GLY A 295 -17.10 18.87 -19.74
N ASP A 296 -15.88 18.64 -20.22
CA ASP A 296 -14.85 19.67 -20.40
C ASP A 296 -14.99 20.48 -21.69
N GLY A 297 -15.80 19.96 -22.63
CA GLY A 297 -16.09 20.55 -23.93
C GLY A 297 -15.27 19.99 -25.10
N ALA A 298 -14.42 18.98 -24.87
CA ALA A 298 -13.80 18.14 -25.89
C ALA A 298 -14.53 16.80 -26.01
N ASP A 299 -15.01 16.47 -27.22
CA ASP A 299 -15.66 15.16 -27.43
C ASP A 299 -14.65 14.02 -27.18
N ASP A 300 -15.06 12.89 -26.56
CA ASP A 300 -14.18 11.76 -26.16
C ASP A 300 -13.30 11.22 -27.30
N ALA A 301 -13.73 11.41 -28.56
CA ALA A 301 -13.01 10.96 -29.75
C ALA A 301 -11.73 11.74 -30.04
N VAL A 302 -11.58 12.94 -29.46
CA VAL A 302 -10.44 13.84 -29.64
C VAL A 302 -9.84 14.32 -28.32
N ASP A 303 -10.51 14.03 -27.21
CA ASP A 303 -10.04 14.31 -25.86
C ASP A 303 -8.84 13.43 -25.48
N ASN A 304 -7.76 14.04 -25.00
CA ASN A 304 -6.57 13.35 -24.50
C ASN A 304 -6.70 12.85 -23.05
N CYS A 305 -7.77 13.23 -22.34
CA CYS A 305 -8.17 12.71 -21.04
C CYS A 305 -9.70 12.53 -20.89
N PRO A 306 -10.34 11.61 -21.65
CA PRO A 306 -11.81 11.54 -21.77
C PRO A 306 -12.63 11.40 -20.49
N ALA A 307 -12.02 11.06 -19.35
CA ALA A 307 -12.71 10.87 -18.07
C ALA A 307 -12.29 11.89 -16.99
N SER A 308 -11.50 12.91 -17.36
CA SER A 308 -10.84 13.82 -16.42
C SER A 308 -10.77 15.25 -16.96
N TYR A 309 -11.71 16.08 -16.52
CA TYR A 309 -11.91 17.45 -16.99
C TYR A 309 -10.62 18.23 -17.23
N ASN A 310 -10.28 18.50 -18.50
CA ASN A 310 -9.07 19.21 -18.90
C ASN A 310 -9.25 20.09 -20.16
N PRO A 311 -10.07 21.16 -20.14
CA PRO A 311 -10.47 21.90 -21.35
C PRO A 311 -9.33 22.55 -22.14
N GLY A 312 -8.13 22.63 -21.54
CA GLY A 312 -6.92 23.14 -22.17
C GLY A 312 -6.20 22.12 -23.04
N GLN A 313 -6.51 20.82 -22.89
CA GLN A 313 -5.95 19.70 -23.64
C GLN A 313 -4.41 19.78 -23.71
N GLN A 314 -3.80 20.13 -22.58
CA GLN A 314 -2.35 20.12 -22.45
C GLN A 314 -1.83 18.68 -22.54
N ASP A 315 -0.67 18.54 -23.15
CA ASP A 315 0.03 17.30 -23.51
C ASP A 315 1.49 17.70 -23.70
N LEU A 316 2.21 17.80 -22.59
CA LEU A 316 3.52 18.45 -22.50
C LEU A 316 4.59 17.69 -23.29
N ASP A 317 4.56 16.36 -23.27
CA ASP A 317 5.49 15.49 -23.97
C ASP A 317 5.02 15.09 -25.40
N GLY A 318 3.74 15.29 -25.71
CA GLY A 318 3.14 14.98 -27.01
C GLY A 318 2.90 13.50 -27.24
N ASP A 319 2.75 12.68 -26.19
CA ASP A 319 2.52 11.24 -26.30
C ASP A 319 1.05 10.89 -26.63
N GLY A 320 0.15 11.86 -26.43
CA GLY A 320 -1.27 11.80 -26.73
C GLY A 320 -2.16 11.53 -25.51
N GLN A 321 -1.59 11.33 -24.32
CA GLN A 321 -2.27 11.41 -23.03
C GLN A 321 -2.12 12.84 -22.48
N GLY A 322 -3.17 13.42 -21.90
CA GLY A 322 -3.08 14.79 -21.41
C GLY A 322 -2.49 14.88 -20.00
N ASP A 323 -1.85 16.00 -19.67
CA ASP A 323 -1.18 16.24 -18.37
C ASP A 323 -2.07 15.96 -17.14
N VAL A 324 -3.40 16.04 -17.29
CA VAL A 324 -4.33 15.80 -16.18
C VAL A 324 -4.52 14.31 -15.87
N CYS A 325 -4.27 13.44 -16.85
CA CYS A 325 -4.45 12.00 -16.74
C CYS A 325 -3.21 11.19 -17.08
N ASP A 326 -2.13 11.82 -17.54
CA ASP A 326 -0.80 11.23 -17.56
C ASP A 326 -0.27 11.08 -16.12
N ILE A 327 0.73 10.22 -15.97
CA ILE A 327 1.42 9.95 -14.71
C ILE A 327 2.90 10.34 -14.76
N ASP A 328 3.38 10.79 -15.92
CA ASP A 328 4.77 11.16 -16.24
C ASP A 328 4.71 12.22 -17.35
N ASP A 329 4.31 13.45 -16.98
CA ASP A 329 3.95 14.55 -17.90
C ASP A 329 5.08 14.95 -18.87
N ASP A 330 6.33 14.64 -18.57
CA ASP A 330 7.49 14.95 -19.41
C ASP A 330 8.22 13.74 -20.00
N ASN A 331 7.72 12.54 -19.73
CA ASN A 331 8.16 11.24 -20.25
C ASN A 331 9.67 10.96 -20.02
N ASP A 332 10.22 11.42 -18.90
CA ASP A 332 11.61 11.20 -18.53
C ASP A 332 11.86 9.82 -17.89
N GLY A 333 10.78 9.14 -17.49
CA GLY A 333 10.77 7.84 -16.86
C GLY A 333 10.60 7.85 -15.34
N VAL A 334 10.27 9.00 -14.75
CA VAL A 334 9.93 9.18 -13.33
C VAL A 334 8.49 9.70 -13.23
N GLU A 335 7.63 8.97 -12.49
CA GLU A 335 6.22 9.39 -12.33
C GLU A 335 6.12 10.73 -11.56
N ASP A 336 5.18 11.62 -11.91
CA ASP A 336 5.05 12.99 -11.40
C ASP A 336 5.07 13.10 -9.86
N ASP A 337 4.44 12.13 -9.18
CA ASP A 337 4.37 12.04 -7.71
C ASP A 337 5.75 11.80 -7.05
N ALA A 338 6.73 11.35 -7.83
CA ALA A 338 8.10 11.03 -7.43
C ALA A 338 9.16 11.89 -8.13
N ASP A 339 8.75 12.72 -9.09
CA ASP A 339 9.60 13.57 -9.88
C ASP A 339 9.85 14.91 -9.17
N ASN A 340 11.12 15.32 -9.06
CA ASN A 340 11.50 16.63 -8.53
C ASN A 340 11.41 17.77 -9.57
N CYS A 341 11.16 17.45 -10.84
CA CYS A 341 10.81 18.36 -11.91
C CYS A 341 9.71 17.80 -12.84
N PRO A 342 8.45 17.66 -12.38
CA PRO A 342 7.36 16.97 -13.12
C PRO A 342 6.96 17.54 -14.49
N THR A 343 7.64 18.58 -14.98
CA THR A 343 7.33 19.21 -16.27
C THR A 343 8.60 19.50 -17.09
N VAL A 344 9.76 19.02 -16.64
CA VAL A 344 11.06 19.25 -17.27
C VAL A 344 11.91 18.00 -17.13
N ALA A 345 11.96 17.21 -18.20
CA ALA A 345 12.61 15.92 -18.20
C ALA A 345 14.04 15.94 -17.63
N ASN A 346 14.24 15.23 -16.53
CA ASN A 346 15.50 15.12 -15.80
C ASN A 346 15.67 13.70 -15.20
N PRO A 347 15.93 12.67 -16.03
CA PRO A 347 15.93 11.27 -15.59
C PRO A 347 16.96 10.91 -14.50
N ASP A 348 17.94 11.79 -14.24
CA ASP A 348 18.94 11.64 -13.20
C ASP A 348 18.49 12.18 -11.84
N GLN A 349 17.41 12.98 -11.79
CA GLN A 349 16.79 13.53 -10.59
C GLN A 349 17.81 14.21 -9.67
N LEU A 350 18.76 14.93 -10.26
CA LEU A 350 19.71 15.74 -9.51
C LEU A 350 18.95 16.86 -8.77
N ASP A 351 19.37 17.09 -7.52
CA ASP A 351 18.85 18.08 -6.57
C ASP A 351 20.03 18.40 -5.65
N PHE A 352 20.81 19.44 -6.00
CA PHE A 352 22.13 19.66 -5.42
C PHE A 352 22.05 20.29 -4.03
N ASP A 353 21.13 21.22 -3.80
CA ASP A 353 20.90 21.84 -2.49
C ASP A 353 19.98 21.00 -1.56
N GLY A 354 19.23 20.06 -2.12
CA GLY A 354 18.36 19.13 -1.40
C GLY A 354 17.05 19.76 -0.93
N ASP A 355 16.58 20.83 -1.56
CA ASP A 355 15.33 21.51 -1.21
C ASP A 355 14.07 20.79 -1.75
N GLY A 356 14.28 19.86 -2.69
CA GLY A 356 13.26 19.03 -3.32
C GLY A 356 12.82 19.48 -4.72
N GLN A 357 13.35 20.59 -5.22
CA GLN A 357 13.26 21.00 -6.63
C GLN A 357 14.48 20.45 -7.38
N GLY A 358 14.28 19.84 -8.54
CA GLY A 358 15.39 19.26 -9.29
C GLY A 358 16.18 20.31 -10.06
N ASN A 359 17.46 20.07 -10.28
CA ASN A 359 18.35 21.02 -10.97
C ASN A 359 17.86 21.47 -12.37
N ALA A 360 17.05 20.64 -13.04
CA ALA A 360 16.53 20.98 -14.36
C ALA A 360 15.45 22.07 -14.33
N CYS A 361 14.79 22.25 -13.20
CA CYS A 361 13.68 23.18 -13.00
C CYS A 361 13.90 24.13 -11.82
N ASP A 362 14.96 23.98 -11.04
CA ASP A 362 15.42 24.91 -10.02
C ASP A 362 16.12 26.11 -10.68
N PRO A 363 15.81 27.37 -10.31
CA PRO A 363 16.58 28.53 -10.72
C PRO A 363 17.87 28.80 -9.91
N ASP A 364 18.11 28.11 -8.79
CA ASP A 364 19.22 28.32 -7.84
C ASP A 364 19.70 26.96 -7.29
N ASP A 365 20.41 26.20 -8.13
CA ASP A 365 20.74 24.78 -7.94
C ASP A 365 21.47 24.45 -6.62
N ASP A 366 22.23 25.40 -6.06
CA ASP A 366 23.01 25.20 -4.84
C ASP A 366 22.50 25.98 -3.60
N GLY A 367 21.41 26.73 -3.78
CA GLY A 367 20.70 27.45 -2.73
C GLY A 367 21.54 28.55 -2.07
N ASP A 368 22.50 29.13 -2.79
CA ASP A 368 23.37 30.18 -2.27
C ASP A 368 22.74 31.58 -2.31
N GLY A 369 21.67 31.74 -3.09
CA GLY A 369 20.92 32.96 -3.30
C GLY A 369 21.26 33.73 -4.59
N VAL A 370 22.06 33.15 -5.48
CA VAL A 370 22.39 33.66 -6.81
C VAL A 370 21.82 32.70 -7.86
N GLU A 371 20.90 33.18 -8.71
CA GLU A 371 20.31 32.34 -9.76
C GLU A 371 21.39 31.80 -10.73
N ASP A 372 21.28 30.54 -11.19
CA ASP A 372 22.31 29.83 -11.97
C ASP A 372 22.86 30.62 -13.17
N GLY A 373 21.98 31.37 -13.84
CA GLY A 373 22.33 32.17 -15.02
C GLY A 373 23.26 33.35 -14.71
N ALA A 374 23.43 33.71 -13.44
CA ALA A 374 24.31 34.74 -12.93
C ALA A 374 25.38 34.21 -11.96
N ASP A 375 25.34 32.92 -11.64
CA ASP A 375 26.23 32.25 -10.70
C ASP A 375 27.52 31.76 -11.38
N ASN A 376 28.67 32.15 -10.84
CA ASN A 376 29.97 31.68 -11.32
C ASN A 376 30.36 30.27 -10.82
N CYS A 377 29.58 29.70 -9.90
CA CYS A 377 29.67 28.33 -9.41
C CYS A 377 28.29 27.73 -9.12
N SER A 378 27.44 27.61 -10.14
CA SER A 378 26.03 27.14 -10.05
C SER A 378 25.77 25.77 -9.42
N LEU A 379 26.77 25.06 -8.92
CA LEU A 379 26.65 23.78 -8.23
C LEU A 379 27.55 23.75 -6.99
N SER A 380 27.89 24.90 -6.39
CA SER A 380 28.83 24.98 -5.27
C SER A 380 28.66 26.28 -4.50
N TYR A 381 27.91 26.17 -3.40
CA TYR A 381 27.52 27.29 -2.54
C TYR A 381 28.61 28.34 -2.34
N ASN A 382 28.46 29.51 -2.98
CA ASN A 382 29.43 30.60 -2.89
C ASN A 382 28.77 32.00 -2.99
N PRO A 383 27.93 32.43 -2.02
CA PRO A 383 27.11 33.65 -2.15
C PRO A 383 27.86 34.97 -2.35
N ALA A 384 29.18 34.94 -2.12
CA ALA A 384 30.08 36.07 -2.31
C ALA A 384 30.54 36.24 -3.76
N GLN A 385 30.41 35.19 -4.59
CA GLN A 385 30.76 35.18 -6.01
C GLN A 385 32.19 35.70 -6.22
N GLU A 386 33.13 35.17 -5.41
CA GLU A 386 34.55 35.46 -5.52
C GLU A 386 35.07 34.82 -6.82
N ASP A 387 35.93 35.55 -7.54
CA ASP A 387 36.49 35.23 -8.86
C ASP A 387 37.80 36.03 -8.97
N LEU A 388 38.88 35.44 -8.44
CA LEU A 388 40.15 36.12 -8.18
C LEU A 388 40.88 36.49 -9.48
N ASP A 389 40.85 35.62 -10.48
CA ASP A 389 41.52 35.81 -11.76
C ASP A 389 40.64 36.49 -12.83
N GLY A 390 39.32 36.47 -12.64
CA GLY A 390 38.33 37.10 -13.51
C GLY A 390 37.98 36.30 -14.76
N ASP A 391 38.18 34.99 -14.77
CA ASP A 391 37.88 34.12 -15.91
C ASP A 391 36.38 33.75 -16.03
N GLY A 392 35.61 33.98 -14.96
CA GLY A 392 34.17 33.76 -14.86
C GLY A 392 33.77 32.44 -14.19
N LEU A 393 34.72 31.62 -13.74
CA LEU A 393 34.52 30.57 -12.74
C LEU A 393 34.76 31.17 -11.35
N GLY A 394 33.99 30.75 -10.35
CA GLY A 394 34.20 31.24 -8.99
C GLY A 394 35.27 30.47 -8.23
N ASP A 395 35.95 31.12 -7.29
CA ASP A 395 37.07 30.55 -6.52
C ASP A 395 36.73 29.20 -5.85
N GLU A 396 35.45 28.95 -5.51
CA GLU A 396 35.00 27.69 -4.90
C GLU A 396 35.02 26.49 -5.86
N CYS A 397 34.77 26.73 -7.15
CA CYS A 397 34.68 25.70 -8.20
C CYS A 397 35.76 25.82 -9.29
N ASP A 398 36.67 26.79 -9.15
CA ASP A 398 37.77 27.03 -10.07
C ASP A 398 38.95 26.07 -9.79
N PRO A 399 39.40 25.28 -10.79
CA PRO A 399 40.59 24.45 -10.65
C PRO A 399 41.92 25.23 -10.57
N ASP A 400 41.98 26.50 -10.97
CA ASP A 400 43.18 27.37 -11.04
C ASP A 400 42.80 28.79 -10.57
N ILE A 401 42.57 28.93 -9.26
CA ILE A 401 41.91 30.11 -8.65
C ILE A 401 42.59 31.44 -8.99
N ASP A 402 43.91 31.47 -9.20
CA ASP A 402 44.63 32.70 -9.51
C ASP A 402 45.07 32.86 -10.97
N GLY A 403 44.74 31.87 -11.82
CA GLY A 403 44.90 31.92 -13.27
C GLY A 403 46.36 31.93 -13.73
N ASP A 404 47.27 31.37 -12.95
CA ASP A 404 48.69 31.33 -13.29
C ASP A 404 49.11 30.11 -14.14
N GLY A 405 48.17 29.18 -14.34
CA GLY A 405 48.30 28.01 -15.20
C GLY A 405 48.65 26.72 -14.46
N TRP A 406 48.56 26.70 -13.14
CA TRP A 406 48.77 25.52 -12.30
C TRP A 406 47.52 25.20 -11.49
N ASP A 407 46.98 23.98 -11.67
CA ASP A 407 45.85 23.52 -10.87
C ASP A 407 46.15 23.66 -9.35
N ASN A 408 45.14 24.03 -8.55
CA ASN A 408 45.26 24.29 -7.10
C ASN A 408 45.98 23.18 -6.31
N ASP A 409 45.86 21.92 -6.74
CA ASP A 409 46.51 20.76 -6.10
C ASP A 409 48.03 20.67 -6.39
N ALA A 410 48.47 21.29 -7.48
CA ALA A 410 49.86 21.34 -7.92
C ALA A 410 50.54 22.68 -7.60
N ASP A 411 49.75 23.69 -7.24
CA ASP A 411 50.24 24.99 -6.82
C ASP A 411 50.44 25.07 -5.29
N CYS A 412 51.56 25.67 -4.89
CA CYS A 412 51.87 25.87 -3.48
C CYS A 412 51.24 27.13 -2.88
N ALA A 413 50.71 28.04 -3.71
CA ALA A 413 49.99 29.22 -3.25
C ALA A 413 48.76 29.55 -4.12
N PRO A 414 47.65 28.78 -4.01
CA PRO A 414 46.47 28.86 -4.89
C PRO A 414 45.67 30.18 -4.88
N TYR A 415 46.20 31.26 -4.30
CA TYR A 415 45.57 32.56 -4.24
C TYR A 415 46.58 33.69 -4.52
N ASP A 416 47.77 33.36 -5.04
CA ASP A 416 48.84 34.30 -5.35
C ASP A 416 49.57 33.89 -6.65
N PRO A 417 49.22 34.49 -7.80
CA PRO A 417 49.69 34.05 -9.12
C PRO A 417 51.19 34.36 -9.36
N ALA A 418 51.87 34.92 -8.35
CA ALA A 418 53.31 35.15 -8.37
C ALA A 418 54.11 33.98 -7.76
N ILE A 419 53.44 33.00 -7.14
CA ILE A 419 54.06 31.87 -6.45
C ILE A 419 53.50 30.59 -7.06
N ASN A 420 54.29 29.93 -7.90
CA ASN A 420 53.92 28.69 -8.58
C ASN A 420 55.17 27.94 -9.06
N PRO A 421 55.06 26.67 -9.48
CA PRO A 421 56.22 25.85 -9.86
C PRO A 421 57.12 26.41 -10.97
N ASP A 422 56.63 27.33 -11.81
CA ASP A 422 57.40 27.98 -12.88
C ASP A 422 57.91 29.39 -12.51
N ALA A 423 57.53 29.92 -11.34
CA ALA A 423 57.90 31.25 -10.92
C ALA A 423 59.41 31.37 -10.69
N GLN A 424 59.91 32.60 -10.83
CA GLN A 424 61.30 32.89 -10.50
C GLN A 424 61.42 33.19 -9.00
N GLU A 425 62.27 32.41 -8.33
CA GLU A 425 62.61 32.59 -6.92
C GLU A 425 63.22 33.96 -6.61
N ILE A 426 62.71 34.60 -5.55
CA ILE A 426 63.14 35.90 -5.05
C ILE A 426 63.93 35.68 -3.75
N PRO A 427 65.27 35.82 -3.78
CA PRO A 427 66.06 35.60 -2.58
C PRO A 427 65.72 36.59 -1.46
N TYR A 428 65.65 36.08 -0.22
CA TYR A 428 65.54 36.81 1.05
C TYR A 428 64.18 37.42 1.39
N ASP A 429 63.10 37.06 0.70
CA ASP A 429 61.75 37.48 1.08
C ASP A 429 61.05 36.49 2.05
N GLY A 430 61.60 35.27 2.19
CA GLY A 430 61.08 34.24 3.10
C GLY A 430 59.95 33.41 2.51
N VAL A 431 59.77 33.44 1.19
CA VAL A 431 58.75 32.71 0.44
C VAL A 431 59.46 31.72 -0.50
N ASP A 432 58.90 30.52 -0.67
CA ASP A 432 59.30 29.58 -1.74
C ASP A 432 58.47 29.93 -2.97
N ASN A 433 58.94 30.85 -3.81
CA ASN A 433 58.14 31.35 -4.93
C ASN A 433 57.94 30.26 -6.00
N ASN A 434 58.92 29.36 -6.17
CA ASN A 434 58.91 28.37 -7.25
C ASN A 434 58.44 26.96 -6.82
N CYS A 435 57.86 26.85 -5.62
CA CYS A 435 57.29 25.62 -5.08
C CYS A 435 58.23 24.39 -5.09
N ASN A 436 59.55 24.59 -5.05
CA ASN A 436 60.50 23.48 -5.12
C ASN A 436 60.78 22.80 -3.76
N GLY A 437 60.19 23.34 -2.68
CA GLY A 437 60.33 22.87 -1.31
C GLY A 437 61.57 23.39 -0.59
N MET A 438 62.25 24.40 -1.13
CA MET A 438 63.40 25.08 -0.53
C MET A 438 63.00 26.51 -0.15
N GLU A 439 62.53 26.69 1.09
CA GLU A 439 62.21 28.03 1.63
C GLU A 439 63.40 28.98 1.47
N ASP A 440 63.17 30.14 0.81
CA ASP A 440 64.14 31.24 0.67
C ASP A 440 65.45 30.70 0.09
N ASP A 441 65.50 30.35 -1.21
CA ASP A 441 66.70 29.77 -1.85
C ASP A 441 67.91 30.73 -1.70
N THR A 442 68.56 30.60 -0.56
CA THR A 442 69.74 31.34 -0.18
C THR A 442 70.92 30.79 -0.95
N ILE A 443 72.03 31.53 -0.87
CA ILE A 443 73.36 31.05 -1.26
C ILE A 443 73.75 29.69 -0.66
N ASP A 444 73.04 29.17 0.35
CA ASP A 444 73.30 27.85 0.91
C ASP A 444 73.17 26.75 -0.15
N GLY A 445 72.26 26.83 -1.12
CA GLY A 445 72.17 25.86 -2.22
C GLY A 445 73.42 25.81 -3.12
N ALA A 446 73.98 26.98 -3.46
CA ALA A 446 75.22 27.07 -4.24
C ALA A 446 76.46 26.67 -3.41
N VAL A 447 76.44 26.94 -2.10
CA VAL A 447 77.52 26.59 -1.18
C VAL A 447 77.48 25.11 -0.82
N ASP A 448 76.31 24.48 -0.71
CA ASP A 448 76.15 23.05 -0.45
C ASP A 448 76.67 22.21 -1.63
N ILE A 449 76.44 22.63 -2.88
CA ILE A 449 77.05 21.99 -4.07
C ILE A 449 78.59 22.01 -3.98
N VAL A 450 79.17 23.14 -3.56
CA VAL A 450 80.62 23.29 -3.39
C VAL A 450 81.10 22.52 -2.15
N GLU A 451 80.33 22.47 -1.06
CA GLU A 451 80.64 21.73 0.16
C GLU A 451 80.68 20.23 -0.06
N ASP A 452 79.74 19.68 -0.83
CA ASP A 452 79.66 18.24 -1.10
C ASP A 452 80.75 17.81 -2.08
N ALA A 453 80.98 18.57 -3.16
CA ALA A 453 82.07 18.30 -4.11
C ALA A 453 83.47 18.38 -3.46
N LEU A 454 83.67 19.27 -2.48
CA LEU A 454 84.95 19.42 -1.78
C LEU A 454 85.20 18.35 -0.72
N CYS A 455 84.16 17.70 -0.19
CA CYS A 455 84.29 16.73 0.89
C CYS A 455 84.44 15.27 0.45
N ASP A 456 84.30 15.00 -0.85
CA ASP A 456 84.73 13.76 -1.50
C ASP A 456 86.26 13.64 -1.65
N ILE A 457 87.01 14.71 -1.34
CA ILE A 457 88.48 14.71 -1.38
C ILE A 457 89.05 13.92 -0.19
N PRO A 458 89.82 12.84 -0.41
CA PRO A 458 90.37 12.00 0.65
C PRO A 458 91.21 12.81 1.66
N ALA A 459 91.08 12.50 2.95
CA ALA A 459 91.73 13.24 4.05
C ALA A 459 93.26 13.40 3.90
N GLY A 460 93.94 12.51 3.17
CA GLY A 460 95.38 12.57 2.88
C GLY A 460 95.79 13.63 1.85
N ALA A 461 94.88 14.04 0.96
CA ALA A 461 95.14 15.01 -0.11
C ALA A 461 95.16 16.48 0.37
N TRP A 462 94.87 16.72 1.65
CA TRP A 462 94.76 18.06 2.24
C TRP A 462 96.09 18.55 2.79
N LYS A 463 96.74 19.53 2.16
CA LYS A 463 97.94 20.22 2.71
C LYS A 463 97.64 21.38 3.65
N VAL A 464 96.37 21.76 3.79
CA VAL A 464 95.93 22.83 4.69
C VAL A 464 95.44 22.18 5.98
N GLY A 465 96.00 22.56 7.14
CA GLY A 465 95.52 22.04 8.42
C GLY A 465 94.03 22.30 8.61
N GLY A 466 93.26 21.24 8.92
CA GLY A 466 91.85 21.32 9.31
C GLY A 466 90.86 20.41 8.57
N GLY A 467 91.23 19.84 7.41
CA GLY A 467 90.37 18.93 6.63
C GLY A 467 89.05 19.54 6.10
N CYS A 468 88.20 18.71 5.48
CA CYS A 468 86.88 19.08 4.93
C CYS A 468 86.04 19.93 5.90
N GLY A 469 85.96 19.54 7.19
CA GLY A 469 85.16 20.28 8.18
C GLY A 469 85.62 21.72 8.44
N ALA A 470 86.93 22.00 8.37
CA ALA A 470 87.43 23.36 8.53
C ALA A 470 87.21 24.23 7.28
N LEU A 471 87.13 23.61 6.10
CA LEU A 471 86.79 24.30 4.86
C LEU A 471 85.29 24.58 4.78
N LYS A 472 84.43 23.61 5.10
CA LYS A 472 82.96 23.79 5.25
C LYS A 472 82.65 24.98 6.16
N ASN A 473 83.24 25.02 7.35
CA ASN A 473 83.04 26.14 8.28
C ASN A 473 83.43 27.52 7.70
N LYS A 474 84.43 27.57 6.80
CA LYS A 474 84.85 28.82 6.15
C LYS A 474 83.95 29.19 4.98
N LEU A 475 83.48 28.19 4.23
CA LEU A 475 82.52 28.38 3.13
C LEU A 475 81.17 28.82 3.69
N ARG A 476 80.64 28.20 4.74
CA ARG A 476 79.45 28.69 5.46
C ARG A 476 79.64 30.10 6.02
N ALA A 477 80.82 30.42 6.54
CA ALA A 477 81.10 31.78 7.01
C ALA A 477 81.15 32.81 5.86
N ILE A 478 81.51 32.38 4.64
CA ILE A 478 81.44 33.21 3.43
C ILE A 478 79.97 33.33 3.00
N ALA A 479 79.24 32.21 2.92
CA ALA A 479 77.81 32.14 2.64
C ALA A 479 77.04 33.14 3.51
N ASN A 480 77.14 33.02 4.83
CA ASN A 480 76.49 33.90 5.80
C ASN A 480 76.84 35.39 5.65
N LYS A 481 78.06 35.70 5.16
CA LYS A 481 78.47 37.09 4.93
C LYS A 481 77.86 37.65 3.66
N VAL A 482 77.79 36.85 2.60
CA VAL A 482 77.16 37.24 1.34
C VAL A 482 75.65 37.35 1.56
N ASP A 483 75.08 36.43 2.32
CA ASP A 483 73.69 36.46 2.80
C ASP A 483 73.35 37.79 3.51
N ALA A 484 74.15 38.14 4.53
CA ALA A 484 74.00 39.40 5.24
C ALA A 484 74.25 40.63 4.34
N ALA A 485 75.08 40.49 3.31
CA ALA A 485 75.37 41.55 2.34
C ALA A 485 74.16 41.84 1.46
N LEU A 486 73.53 40.78 0.93
CA LEU A 486 72.36 40.87 0.07
C LEU A 486 71.17 41.43 0.85
N ARG A 487 70.91 40.92 2.07
CA ARG A 487 69.86 41.46 2.96
C ARG A 487 70.02 42.94 3.32
N THR A 488 71.25 43.47 3.32
CA THR A 488 71.52 44.86 3.74
C THR A 488 71.95 45.78 2.59
N GLY A 489 72.00 45.28 1.35
CA GLY A 489 72.47 46.01 0.17
C GLY A 489 73.93 46.48 0.26
N LYS A 490 74.75 45.83 1.08
CA LYS A 490 76.14 46.26 1.36
C LYS A 490 77.13 45.46 0.53
N THR A 491 77.36 45.88 -0.71
CA THR A 491 78.35 45.29 -1.64
C THR A 491 79.76 45.16 -1.04
N ALA A 492 80.12 46.00 -0.07
CA ALA A 492 81.39 45.91 0.67
C ALA A 492 81.60 44.56 1.40
N GLN A 493 80.52 43.89 1.79
CA GLN A 493 80.56 42.55 2.40
C GLN A 493 80.76 41.45 1.35
N ILE A 494 80.21 41.60 0.14
CA ILE A 494 80.49 40.72 -1.01
C ILE A 494 81.95 40.87 -1.43
N ASP A 495 82.46 42.09 -1.51
CA ASP A 495 83.89 42.36 -1.74
C ASP A 495 84.80 41.73 -0.65
N ALA A 496 84.32 41.66 0.59
CA ALA A 496 85.05 41.00 1.67
C ALA A 496 85.03 39.47 1.53
N ALA A 497 83.92 38.89 1.05
CA ALA A 497 83.80 37.48 0.71
C ALA A 497 84.71 37.09 -0.46
N ILE A 498 84.71 37.86 -1.55
CA ILE A 498 85.63 37.67 -2.70
C ILE A 498 87.09 37.67 -2.21
N ARG A 499 87.47 38.68 -1.42
CA ARG A 499 88.83 38.74 -0.84
C ARG A 499 89.15 37.54 0.05
N GLN A 500 88.17 37.01 0.77
CA GLN A 500 88.37 35.84 1.62
C GLN A 500 88.63 34.59 0.77
N VAL A 501 87.91 34.40 -0.35
CA VAL A 501 88.21 33.31 -1.29
C VAL A 501 89.59 33.50 -1.93
N GLU A 502 89.89 34.69 -2.44
CA GLU A 502 91.14 35.02 -3.15
C GLU A 502 92.39 34.97 -2.29
N ASN A 503 92.31 35.39 -1.02
CA ASN A 503 93.50 35.51 -0.17
C ASN A 503 93.61 34.37 0.84
N ASP A 504 92.49 33.82 1.31
CA ASP A 504 92.51 32.82 2.39
C ASP A 504 92.29 31.40 1.90
N LEU A 505 91.65 31.18 0.74
CA LEU A 505 91.32 29.84 0.23
C LEU A 505 92.15 29.46 -1.00
N LEU A 506 92.08 30.22 -2.09
CA LEU A 506 92.78 29.92 -3.36
C LEU A 506 94.31 29.75 -3.20
N PRO A 507 95.05 30.62 -2.48
CA PRO A 507 96.50 30.50 -2.35
C PRO A 507 96.94 29.30 -1.51
N LYS A 508 96.00 28.66 -0.80
CA LYS A 508 96.27 27.46 0.01
C LYS A 508 96.08 26.17 -0.79
N LEU A 509 95.51 26.27 -1.98
CA LEU A 509 95.38 25.19 -2.96
C LEU A 509 96.33 25.36 -4.14
N ASP A 510 96.97 26.52 -4.26
CA ASP A 510 97.97 26.80 -5.27
C ASP A 510 99.29 26.07 -4.94
N GLY A 511 99.54 24.96 -5.62
CA GLY A 511 100.86 24.33 -5.66
C GLY A 511 100.86 22.81 -5.50
N CYS A 512 100.71 22.11 -6.62
CA CYS A 512 101.55 20.92 -6.86
C CYS A 512 103.00 21.38 -7.10
N ALA A 513 103.64 21.90 -6.04
CA ALA A 513 105.02 22.38 -6.09
C ALA A 513 106.00 21.19 -6.14
N ALA A 514 106.36 20.80 -7.36
CA ALA A 514 107.70 20.48 -7.90
C ALA A 514 108.70 19.55 -7.15
N ASN A 515 108.39 19.00 -5.97
CA ASN A 515 109.35 18.19 -5.19
C ASN A 515 108.94 16.73 -4.96
N GLY A 516 107.85 16.25 -5.59
CA GLY A 516 107.49 14.84 -5.62
C GLY A 516 107.97 14.18 -6.92
N THR A 517 108.61 13.02 -6.83
CA THR A 517 108.90 12.20 -8.02
C THR A 517 107.59 11.69 -8.62
N PRO A 518 107.31 11.90 -9.93
CA PRO A 518 106.00 11.61 -10.57
C PRO A 518 105.55 10.15 -10.64
N ASP A 519 106.18 9.22 -9.91
CA ASP A 519 106.06 7.77 -10.14
C ASP A 519 105.19 7.03 -9.08
N ASN A 520 104.32 7.72 -8.34
CA ASN A 520 103.33 7.07 -7.48
C ASN A 520 101.90 7.50 -7.88
N ASP A 521 101.03 6.53 -8.17
CA ASP A 521 99.62 6.74 -8.57
C ASP A 521 98.86 7.58 -7.54
N ASP A 522 99.19 7.47 -6.25
CA ASP A 522 98.60 8.28 -5.17
C ASP A 522 98.88 9.79 -5.35
N TRP A 523 100.06 10.16 -5.86
CA TRP A 523 100.46 11.57 -6.02
C TRP A 523 99.70 12.25 -7.17
N VAL A 524 99.49 11.53 -8.27
CA VAL A 524 98.71 12.02 -9.42
C VAL A 524 97.25 12.20 -9.03
N GLN A 525 96.70 11.28 -8.24
CA GLN A 525 95.34 11.35 -7.75
C GLN A 525 95.14 12.50 -6.76
N GLU A 526 96.08 12.73 -5.83
CA GLU A 526 96.06 13.88 -4.91
C GLU A 526 96.13 15.24 -5.62
N CYS A 527 96.97 15.36 -6.67
CA CYS A 527 97.03 16.60 -7.47
C CYS A 527 95.74 16.85 -8.25
N THR A 528 95.11 15.81 -8.81
CA THR A 528 93.85 15.94 -9.55
C THR A 528 92.73 16.49 -8.67
N TYR A 529 92.60 15.99 -7.43
CA TYR A 529 91.59 16.50 -6.50
C TYR A 529 91.86 17.95 -6.05
N GLN A 530 93.13 18.35 -5.93
CA GLN A 530 93.49 19.74 -5.61
C GLN A 530 93.17 20.70 -6.76
N GLU A 531 93.41 20.29 -8.00
CA GLU A 531 93.04 21.08 -9.19
C GLU A 531 91.52 21.25 -9.29
N THR A 532 90.73 20.17 -9.08
CA THR A 532 89.27 20.27 -9.04
C THR A 532 88.77 21.21 -7.94
N ALA A 533 89.34 21.13 -6.74
CA ALA A 533 88.99 22.03 -5.63
C ALA A 533 89.34 23.49 -5.92
N TYR A 534 90.49 23.72 -6.56
CA TYR A 534 90.94 25.04 -6.97
C TYR A 534 90.01 25.64 -8.03
N ASP A 535 89.63 24.84 -9.03
CA ASP A 535 88.71 25.26 -10.09
C ASP A 535 87.32 25.60 -9.53
N LEU A 536 86.77 24.78 -8.63
CA LEU A 536 85.49 25.06 -7.95
C LEU A 536 85.54 26.35 -7.12
N LEU A 537 86.63 26.59 -6.39
CA LEU A 537 86.77 27.84 -5.62
C LEU A 537 86.99 29.06 -6.52
N ARG A 538 87.57 28.88 -7.71
CA ARG A 538 87.68 29.93 -8.71
C ARG A 538 86.32 30.24 -9.32
N GLU A 539 85.53 29.22 -9.63
CA GLU A 539 84.14 29.39 -10.09
C GLU A 539 83.28 30.10 -9.05
N LEU A 540 83.37 29.70 -7.77
CA LEU A 540 82.71 30.41 -6.67
C LEU A 540 83.15 31.88 -6.60
N ARG A 541 84.46 32.16 -6.75
CA ARG A 541 84.99 33.52 -6.75
C ARG A 541 84.44 34.33 -7.92
N ASP A 542 84.40 33.77 -9.11
CA ASP A 542 83.91 34.44 -10.32
C ASP A 542 82.39 34.69 -10.23
N TRP A 543 81.64 33.75 -9.65
CA TRP A 543 80.23 33.91 -9.33
C TRP A 543 79.99 35.05 -8.35
N LEU A 544 80.78 35.13 -7.25
CA LEU A 544 80.69 36.24 -6.29
C LEU A 544 81.02 37.60 -6.92
N VAL A 545 81.94 37.64 -7.88
CA VAL A 545 82.27 38.86 -8.65
C VAL A 545 81.08 39.28 -9.51
N ALA A 546 80.46 38.35 -10.23
CA ALA A 546 79.27 38.63 -11.03
C ALA A 546 78.10 39.12 -10.15
N LEU A 547 77.89 38.48 -9.00
CA LEU A 547 76.87 38.86 -8.02
C LEU A 547 77.06 40.28 -7.45
N ARG A 548 78.30 40.72 -7.24
CA ARG A 548 78.59 42.10 -6.79
C ARG A 548 78.28 43.14 -7.87
N ASP A 549 78.51 42.78 -9.13
CA ASP A 549 78.39 43.69 -10.26
C ASP A 549 76.92 43.86 -10.70
N ALA A 550 76.09 42.85 -10.45
CA ALA A 550 74.63 42.94 -10.44
C ALA A 550 74.15 43.77 -9.26
#